data_AF-A0A7C6LZ71-F1
#
_entry.id   AF-A0A7C6LZ71-F1
#
_cell.length_a   1.000
_cell.length_b   1.000
_cell.length_c   1.000
_cell.angle_alpha   90.00
_cell.angle_beta   90.00
_cell.angle_gamma   90.00
#
_symmetry.space_group_name_H-M   'P 1'
#
loop_
_entity.id
_entity.type
_entity.pdbx_description
1 polymer ?
#
loop_
_entity_poly.entity_id
_entity_poly.type
_entity_poly.pdbx_seq_one_letter_code
_entity_poly.pdbx_strand_id
1 'polypeptide(L)'
;MIRCIRCGMENDDKNEVCGNCGYSFKEQKVEEEYRKLLREDPSVPEEERSGLVDSPILTFVFGLLSMLLPILVFSFLAWYNYKKPSKVKLEPLRNLGNIFAYIGAALSIFLLVYIVWGLIASK
;
A
#
# COMPACT_ATOMS: atom_id res chain seq x y z
N MET A 1 -38.43 14.64 -1.23
CA MET A 1 -37.61 15.78 -1.67
C MET A 1 -36.16 15.32 -1.59
N ILE A 2 -35.40 15.40 -2.69
CA ILE A 2 -34.02 14.92 -2.79
C ILE A 2 -33.08 16.11 -2.79
N ARG A 3 -32.09 16.08 -1.89
CA ARG A 3 -31.07 17.12 -1.83
C ARG A 3 -29.94 16.78 -2.80
N CYS A 4 -29.65 17.71 -3.71
CA CYS A 4 -28.54 17.54 -4.65
C CYS A 4 -27.20 17.65 -3.93
N ILE A 5 -26.35 16.63 -4.05
CA ILE A 5 -25.01 16.60 -3.43
C ILE A 5 -24.10 17.72 -3.97
N ARG A 6 -24.34 18.20 -5.19
CA ARG A 6 -23.46 19.14 -5.90
C ARG A 6 -23.77 20.61 -5.61
N CYS A 7 -25.04 20.98 -5.53
CA CYS A 7 -25.47 22.37 -5.30
C CYS A 7 -26.24 22.59 -4.00
N GLY A 8 -26.53 21.53 -3.25
CA GLY A 8 -27.18 21.60 -1.94
C GLY A 8 -28.67 21.94 -1.95
N MET A 9 -29.25 22.22 -3.11
CA MET A 9 -30.66 22.58 -3.30
C MET A 9 -31.58 21.35 -3.23
N GLU A 10 -32.77 21.54 -2.66
CA GLU A 10 -33.83 20.53 -2.65
C GLU A 10 -34.54 20.51 -4.01
N ASN A 11 -34.77 19.31 -4.52
CA ASN A 11 -35.48 19.05 -5.76
C ASN A 11 -36.60 18.02 -5.51
N ASP A 12 -37.58 17.97 -6.40
CA ASP A 12 -38.61 16.93 -6.40
C ASP A 12 -37.95 15.55 -6.64
N ASP A 13 -38.39 14.53 -5.91
CA ASP A 13 -37.89 13.15 -6.02
C ASP A 13 -38.18 12.52 -7.39
N LYS A 14 -39.14 13.09 -8.13
CA LYS A 14 -39.49 12.66 -9.49
C LYS A 14 -38.50 13.13 -10.55
N ASN A 15 -37.66 14.11 -10.23
CA ASN A 15 -36.70 14.63 -11.20
C ASN A 15 -35.52 13.67 -11.33
N GLU A 16 -35.13 13.34 -12.57
CA GLU A 16 -33.94 12.51 -12.82
C GLU A 16 -32.64 13.32 -12.69
N VAL A 17 -32.73 14.64 -12.86
CA VAL A 17 -31.61 15.58 -12.82
C VAL A 17 -31.94 16.79 -11.95
N CYS A 18 -30.93 17.38 -11.32
CA CYS A 18 -31.08 18.58 -10.52
C CYS A 18 -31.45 19.77 -11.41
N GLY A 19 -32.58 20.42 -11.15
CA GLY A 19 -33.05 21.56 -11.95
C GLY A 19 -32.15 22.79 -11.90
N ASN A 20 -31.26 22.88 -10.90
CA ASN A 20 -30.36 24.03 -10.73
C ASN A 20 -28.97 23.82 -11.37
N CYS A 21 -28.40 22.62 -11.27
CA CYS A 21 -27.01 22.37 -11.70
C CYS A 21 -26.84 21.23 -12.72
N GLY A 22 -27.94 20.62 -13.16
CA GLY A 22 -27.94 19.55 -14.17
C GLY A 22 -27.34 18.22 -13.70
N TYR A 23 -27.01 18.07 -12.42
CA TYR A 23 -26.43 16.84 -11.87
C TYR A 23 -27.44 15.69 -11.85
N SER A 24 -27.02 14.48 -12.23
CA SER A 24 -27.88 13.30 -12.32
C SER A 24 -28.12 12.66 -10.95
N PHE A 25 -29.38 12.53 -10.55
CA PHE A 25 -29.74 11.82 -9.32
C PHE A 25 -29.60 10.30 -9.46
N LYS A 26 -29.52 9.78 -10.69
CA LYS A 26 -29.14 8.38 -10.95
C LYS A 26 -27.69 8.13 -10.51
N GLU A 27 -26.78 9.06 -10.82
CA GLU A 27 -25.38 8.98 -10.39
C GLU A 27 -25.25 9.14 -8.87
N GLN A 28 -26.03 10.04 -8.26
CA GLN A 28 -26.05 10.21 -6.80
C GLN A 28 -26.45 8.93 -6.06
N LYS A 29 -27.47 8.21 -6.56
CA LYS A 29 -27.93 6.94 -5.96
C LYS A 29 -26.88 5.84 -6.07
N VAL A 30 -26.20 5.74 -7.21
CA VAL A 30 -25.09 4.80 -7.40
C VAL A 30 -23.94 5.13 -6.45
N GLU A 31 -23.59 6.41 -6.29
CA GLU A 31 -22.54 6.85 -5.36
C GLU A 31 -22.91 6.57 -3.90
N GLU A 32 -24.18 6.77 -3.52
CA GLU A 32 -24.70 6.45 -2.19
C GLU A 32 -24.74 4.93 -1.93
N GLU A 33 -25.10 4.10 -2.91
CA GLU A 33 -25.01 2.64 -2.81
C GLU A 33 -23.57 2.16 -2.67
N TYR A 34 -22.66 2.71 -3.48
CA TYR A 34 -21.22 2.41 -3.39
C TYR A 34 -20.65 2.82 -2.02
N ARG A 35 -21.12 3.93 -1.46
CA ARG A 35 -20.74 4.41 -0.13
C ARG A 35 -21.34 3.59 1.01
N LYS A 36 -22.47 2.90 0.79
CA LYS A 36 -23.07 1.93 1.73
C LYS A 36 -22.36 0.58 1.70
N LEU A 37 -21.98 0.10 0.51
CA LEU A 37 -21.16 -1.11 0.34
C LEU A 37 -19.79 -1.01 1.04
N LEU A 38 -19.28 0.21 1.26
CA LEU A 38 -18.05 0.45 2.00
C LEU A 38 -18.17 0.26 3.54
N ARG A 39 -19.34 -0.07 4.09
CA ARG A 39 -19.55 -0.23 5.56
C ARG A 39 -19.96 -1.62 6.03
N GLU A 40 -20.28 -2.55 5.13
CA GLU A 40 -20.62 -3.93 5.47
C GLU A 40 -19.62 -4.88 4.81
N ASP A 41 -19.18 -5.90 5.53
CA ASP A 41 -18.29 -6.92 4.98
C ASP A 41 -18.97 -7.60 3.79
N PRO A 42 -18.25 -7.86 2.68
CA PRO A 42 -18.83 -8.50 1.51
C PRO A 42 -19.38 -9.88 1.89
N SER A 43 -20.60 -10.17 1.47
CA SER A 43 -21.22 -11.49 1.68
C SER A 43 -20.56 -12.52 0.76
N VAL A 44 -19.66 -13.33 1.32
CA VAL A 44 -18.99 -14.44 0.61
C VAL A 44 -19.47 -15.80 1.14
N PRO A 45 -19.33 -16.89 0.36
CA PRO A 45 -19.59 -18.25 0.81
C PRO A 45 -18.81 -18.59 2.10
N GLU A 46 -19.35 -19.48 2.96
CA GLU A 46 -18.70 -19.82 4.24
C GLU A 46 -17.26 -20.31 4.07
N GLU A 47 -16.99 -20.99 2.98
CA GLU A 47 -15.66 -21.51 2.59
C GLU A 47 -14.63 -20.40 2.38
N GLU A 48 -15.06 -19.20 1.97
CA GLU A 48 -14.18 -18.07 1.63
C GLU A 48 -14.08 -17.01 2.74
N ARG A 49 -14.83 -17.18 3.86
CA ARG A 49 -14.83 -16.20 4.96
C ARG A 49 -13.46 -15.96 5.58
N SER A 50 -12.61 -16.99 5.66
CA SER A 50 -11.23 -16.85 6.15
C SER A 50 -10.42 -15.88 5.29
N GLY A 51 -10.71 -15.85 3.98
CA GLY A 51 -10.03 -15.02 3.00
C GLY A 51 -10.20 -13.52 3.23
N LEU A 52 -11.29 -13.06 3.88
CA LEU A 52 -11.45 -11.64 4.21
C LEU A 52 -10.40 -11.14 5.19
N VAL A 53 -9.92 -12.02 6.08
CA VAL A 53 -8.93 -11.68 7.11
C VAL A 53 -7.53 -12.05 6.65
N ASP A 54 -7.37 -13.25 6.07
CA ASP A 54 -6.05 -13.78 5.70
C ASP A 54 -5.43 -13.01 4.53
N SER A 55 -6.21 -12.67 3.50
CA SER A 55 -5.70 -12.01 2.29
C SER A 55 -5.05 -10.64 2.57
N PRO A 56 -5.67 -9.71 3.32
CA PRO A 56 -5.03 -8.43 3.63
C PRO A 56 -3.79 -8.60 4.53
N ILE A 57 -3.81 -9.54 5.48
CA ILE A 57 -2.65 -9.82 6.34
C ILE A 57 -1.48 -10.39 5.53
N LEU A 58 -1.75 -11.40 4.69
CA LEU A 58 -0.76 -11.99 3.80
C LEU A 58 -0.20 -10.96 2.83
N THR A 59 -1.06 -10.10 2.26
CA THR A 59 -0.62 -9.01 1.37
C THR A 59 0.32 -8.06 2.08
N PHE A 60 0.03 -7.69 3.33
CA PHE A 60 0.91 -6.85 4.14
C PHE A 60 2.25 -7.54 4.45
N VAL A 61 2.22 -8.80 4.90
CA VAL A 61 3.42 -9.58 5.22
C VAL A 61 4.30 -9.78 3.98
N PHE A 62 3.71 -10.18 2.85
CA PHE A 62 4.44 -10.35 1.59
C PHE A 62 4.97 -9.03 1.05
N GLY A 63 4.22 -7.94 1.17
CA GLY A 63 4.69 -6.60 0.81
C GLY A 63 5.94 -6.22 1.60
N LEU A 64 5.92 -6.44 2.92
CA LEU A 64 7.02 -6.17 3.83
C LEU A 64 8.26 -7.02 3.52
N LEU A 65 8.06 -8.32 3.30
CA LEU A 65 9.13 -9.23 2.88
C LEU A 65 9.73 -8.82 1.52
N SER A 66 8.88 -8.44 0.54
CA SER A 66 9.34 -8.00 -0.78
C SER A 66 10.18 -6.72 -0.72
N MET A 67 9.90 -5.84 0.24
CA MET A 67 10.66 -4.61 0.43
C MET A 67 12.02 -4.88 1.08
N LEU A 68 12.08 -5.79 2.06
CA LEU A 68 13.28 -6.00 2.89
C LEU A 68 14.25 -7.05 2.31
N LEU A 69 13.73 -8.16 1.79
CA LEU A 69 14.55 -9.28 1.32
C LEU A 69 15.54 -8.90 0.21
N PRO A 70 15.15 -8.18 -0.86
CA PRO A 70 16.07 -7.83 -1.93
C PRO A 70 17.24 -6.98 -1.40
N ILE A 71 16.97 -6.00 -0.54
CA ILE A 71 18.00 -5.12 0.02
C ILE A 71 19.02 -5.93 0.81
N LEU A 72 18.56 -6.85 1.67
CA LEU A 72 19.44 -7.73 2.44
C LEU A 72 20.24 -8.68 1.54
N VAL A 73 19.59 -9.32 0.56
CA VAL A 73 20.23 -10.26 -0.37
C VAL A 73 21.30 -9.56 -1.21
N PHE A 74 20.97 -8.40 -1.80
CA PHE A 74 21.93 -7.65 -2.63
C PHE A 74 23.08 -7.05 -1.80
N SER A 75 22.81 -6.62 -0.57
CA SER A 75 23.87 -6.15 0.34
C SER A 75 24.83 -7.29 0.70
N PHE A 76 24.30 -8.49 0.98
CA PHE A 76 25.11 -9.68 1.23
C PHE A 76 25.93 -10.09 -0.01
N LEU A 77 25.31 -10.10 -1.20
CA LEU A 77 26.00 -10.42 -2.45
C LEU A 77 27.10 -9.40 -2.76
N ALA A 78 26.88 -8.13 -2.46
CA ALA A 78 27.89 -7.08 -2.62
C ALA A 78 29.09 -7.35 -1.69
N TRP A 79 28.88 -7.67 -0.41
CA TRP A 79 29.97 -8.05 0.49
C TRP A 79 30.67 -9.36 0.08
N TYR A 80 29.91 -10.35 -0.37
CA TYR A 80 30.47 -11.61 -0.84
C TYR A 80 31.40 -11.40 -2.05
N ASN A 81 31.00 -10.55 -2.99
CA ASN A 81 31.83 -10.21 -4.15
C ASN A 81 32.96 -9.22 -3.81
N TYR A 82 32.77 -8.34 -2.82
CA TYR A 82 33.81 -7.44 -2.32
C TYR A 82 35.05 -8.18 -1.80
N LYS A 83 34.84 -9.33 -1.13
CA LYS A 83 35.93 -10.16 -0.59
C LYS A 83 36.81 -10.81 -1.68
N LYS A 84 36.37 -10.81 -2.94
CA LYS A 84 37.14 -11.39 -4.06
C LYS A 84 38.22 -10.42 -4.57
N PRO A 85 39.35 -10.93 -5.08
CA PRO A 85 40.37 -10.09 -5.68
C PRO A 85 39.82 -9.37 -6.91
N SER A 86 40.23 -8.11 -7.11
CA SER A 86 39.87 -7.29 -8.28
C SER A 86 41.10 -6.75 -8.97
N LYS A 87 40.98 -6.41 -10.26
CA LYS A 87 42.01 -5.63 -10.97
C LYS A 87 42.20 -4.29 -10.27
N VAL A 88 43.43 -3.80 -10.16
CA VAL A 88 43.78 -2.53 -9.48
C VAL A 88 42.94 -1.36 -10.00
N LYS A 89 42.72 -1.29 -11.32
CA LYS A 89 41.89 -0.24 -11.95
C LYS A 89 40.41 -0.24 -11.51
N LEU A 90 39.91 -1.36 -10.96
CA LEU A 90 38.52 -1.54 -10.52
C LEU A 90 38.38 -1.48 -8.99
N GLU A 91 39.47 -1.30 -8.26
CA GLU A 91 39.45 -1.10 -6.82
C GLU A 91 38.52 0.03 -6.33
N PRO A 92 38.46 1.22 -6.98
CA PRO A 92 37.51 2.26 -6.57
C PRO A 92 36.06 1.80 -6.71
N LEU A 93 35.72 1.06 -7.78
CA LEU A 93 34.37 0.53 -7.98
C LEU A 93 34.03 -0.54 -6.94
N ARG A 94 34.99 -1.40 -6.59
CA ARG A 94 34.85 -2.41 -5.52
C ARG A 94 34.60 -1.74 -4.16
N ASN A 95 35.34 -0.68 -3.84
CA ASN A 95 35.16 0.07 -2.60
C ASN A 95 33.80 0.78 -2.56
N LEU A 96 33.35 1.34 -3.70
CA LEU A 96 32.01 1.93 -3.80
C LEU A 96 30.91 0.88 -3.57
N GLY A 97 31.06 -0.32 -4.13
CA GLY A 97 30.14 -1.43 -3.89
C GLY A 97 30.06 -1.82 -2.41
N ASN A 98 31.17 -1.78 -1.68
CA ASN A 98 31.20 -2.02 -0.23
C ASN A 98 30.45 -0.94 0.55
N ILE A 99 30.64 0.33 0.19
CA ILE A 99 29.93 1.46 0.80
C ILE A 99 28.42 1.32 0.58
N PHE A 100 28.00 1.01 -0.66
CA PHE A 100 26.58 0.80 -0.95
C PHE A 100 25.98 -0.40 -0.21
N ALA A 101 26.74 -1.47 0.00
CA ALA A 101 26.30 -2.60 0.82
C ALA A 101 26.04 -2.19 2.28
N TYR A 102 26.92 -1.38 2.88
CA TYR A 102 26.70 -0.84 4.22
C TYR A 102 25.49 0.09 4.30
N ILE A 103 25.32 0.99 3.32
CA ILE A 103 24.16 1.89 3.26
C ILE A 103 22.86 1.08 3.15
N GLY A 104 22.82 0.08 2.26
CA GLY A 104 21.67 -0.80 2.09
C GLY A 104 21.31 -1.55 3.37
N ALA A 105 22.31 -2.13 4.04
CA ALA A 105 22.10 -2.81 5.31
C ALA A 105 21.60 -1.86 6.41
N ALA A 106 22.17 -0.66 6.52
CA ALA A 106 21.75 0.33 7.52
C ALA A 106 20.30 0.79 7.31
N LEU A 107 19.91 1.06 6.06
CA LEU A 107 18.52 1.40 5.72
C LEU A 107 17.55 0.26 6.06
N SER A 108 17.92 -0.98 5.75
CA SER A 108 17.10 -2.15 6.08
C SER A 108 16.91 -2.31 7.60
N ILE A 109 17.97 -2.13 8.40
CA ILE A 109 17.90 -2.19 9.87
C ILE A 109 17.03 -1.04 10.40
N PHE A 110 17.24 0.18 9.92
CA PHE A 110 16.43 1.34 10.33
C PHE A 110 14.95 1.13 10.05
N LEU A 111 14.62 0.63 8.85
CA LEU A 111 13.25 0.34 8.45
C LEU A 111 12.60 -0.74 9.34
N LEU A 112 13.34 -1.81 9.65
CA LEU A 112 12.89 -2.85 10.58
C LEU A 112 12.60 -2.28 11.97
N VAL A 113 13.49 -1.44 12.51
CA VAL A 113 13.29 -0.77 13.80
C VAL A 113 12.04 0.12 13.75
N TYR A 114 11.86 0.90 12.68
CA TYR A 114 10.69 1.77 12.52
C TYR A 114 9.38 0.97 12.46
N ILE A 115 9.35 -0.13 11.71
CA ILE A 115 8.20 -1.05 11.63
C ILE A 115 7.89 -1.62 13.02
N VAL A 116 8.89 -2.16 13.73
CA VAL A 116 8.71 -2.74 15.07
C VAL A 116 8.23 -1.68 16.06
N TRP A 117 8.81 -0.47 16.01
CA TRP A 117 8.36 0.65 16.82
C TRP A 117 6.90 1.00 16.53
N GLY A 118 6.50 1.12 15.25
CA GLY A 118 5.12 1.41 14.86
C GLY A 118 4.13 0.36 15.36
N LEU A 119 4.51 -0.92 15.30
CA LEU A 119 3.69 -2.01 15.82
C LEU A 119 3.55 -1.99 17.36
N ILE A 120 4.59 -1.58 18.08
CA ILE A 120 4.58 -1.50 19.55
C ILE A 120 3.86 -0.24 20.04
N ALA A 121 4.12 0.92 19.41
CA ALA A 121 3.57 2.21 19.80
C ALA A 121 2.10 2.41 19.39
N SER A 122 1.57 1.53 18.53
CA SER A 122 0.15 1.49 18.17
C SER A 122 -0.71 0.70 19.18
N LYS A 123 -0.12 0.17 20.25
CA LYS A 123 -0.83 -0.34 21.43
C LYS A 123 -0.99 0.75 22.47
#